data_AF-A0A7Y3GQG9-F1
#
_entry.id   AF-A0A7Y3GQG9-F1
#
_cell.length_a   1.000
_cell.length_b   1.000
_cell.length_c   1.000
_cell.angle_alpha   90.00
_cell.angle_beta   90.00
_cell.angle_gamma   90.00
#
_symmetry.space_group_name_H-M   'P 1'
#
loop_
_entity.id
_entity.type
_entity.pdbx_description
1 polymer ?
#
loop_
_entity_poly.entity_id
_entity_poly.type
_entity_poly.pdbx_seq_one_letter_code
_entity_poly.pdbx_strand_id
1 'polypeptide(L)'
;MILDVNHVIDGYDSFDVYQIDSNTIELYNPFIDTSYFLHGYQRATFDYDFVFYDNIHYFLQEYEAWEKVYTSEYGALNEFDNENYLQFLSGGNDSTFRSSQDVNVYNPNNIYWDYTGVYGVGNVHGNDYLKTLTLDYDFFDNEFFELSVINDEVIELYHPNSGTVYEFEGVGYIQYLRESDTTGKVTKHLDKPKVRKQKTPKKDNPRENTRS
;
A
#
# COMPACT_ATOMS: atom_id res chain seq x y z
N MET A 1 33.71 -4.58 -4.02
CA MET A 1 33.47 -6.02 -4.30
C MET A 1 32.52 -6.10 -5.48
N ILE A 2 32.59 -7.13 -6.33
CA ILE A 2 31.65 -7.29 -7.46
C ILE A 2 30.65 -8.38 -7.12
N LEU A 3 29.36 -8.11 -7.35
CA LEU A 3 28.27 -9.08 -7.24
C LEU A 3 27.65 -9.30 -8.62
N ASP A 4 27.79 -10.52 -9.12
CA ASP A 4 27.19 -10.95 -10.38
C ASP A 4 25.97 -11.81 -10.11
N VAL A 5 24.85 -11.45 -10.74
CA VAL A 5 23.57 -12.15 -10.61
C VAL A 5 23.11 -12.58 -11.98
N ASN A 6 22.81 -13.86 -12.14
CA ASN A 6 22.20 -14.36 -13.37
C ASN A 6 20.81 -14.91 -13.04
N HIS A 7 19.79 -14.09 -13.29
CA HIS A 7 18.41 -14.45 -13.09
C HIS A 7 17.84 -15.09 -14.36
N VAL A 8 17.10 -16.19 -14.20
CA VAL A 8 16.53 -16.98 -15.32
C VAL A 8 15.61 -16.15 -16.24
N ILE A 9 15.09 -15.03 -15.72
CA ILE A 9 14.10 -14.16 -16.40
C ILE A 9 14.63 -12.74 -16.65
N ASP A 10 15.41 -12.20 -15.72
CA ASP A 10 15.95 -10.83 -15.86
C ASP A 10 17.33 -10.82 -16.52
N GLY A 11 17.94 -12.00 -16.70
CA GLY A 11 19.23 -12.15 -17.33
C GLY A 11 20.37 -11.85 -16.39
N TYR A 12 21.50 -11.44 -16.97
CA TYR A 12 22.71 -11.12 -16.23
C TYR A 12 22.72 -9.65 -15.81
N ASP A 13 22.96 -9.42 -14.52
CA ASP A 13 23.27 -8.13 -13.94
C ASP A 13 24.57 -8.22 -13.15
N SER A 14 25.30 -7.11 -13.10
CA SER A 14 26.50 -7.01 -12.28
C SER A 14 26.50 -5.71 -11.50
N PHE A 15 26.90 -5.80 -10.24
CA PHE A 15 26.89 -4.69 -9.30
C PHE A 15 28.26 -4.47 -8.68
N ASP A 16 28.66 -3.21 -8.56
CA ASP A 16 29.71 -2.79 -7.66
C ASP A 16 29.13 -2.60 -6.26
N VAL A 17 29.65 -3.37 -5.30
CA VAL A 17 29.20 -3.37 -3.92
C VAL A 17 30.13 -2.51 -3.07
N TYR A 18 29.52 -1.51 -2.43
CA TYR A 18 30.17 -0.59 -1.51
C TYR A 18 29.55 -0.73 -0.12
N GLN A 19 30.39 -0.81 0.91
CA GLN A 19 29.93 -0.62 2.28
C GLN A 19 29.86 0.88 2.55
N ILE A 20 28.68 1.36 2.94
CA ILE A 20 28.47 2.77 3.25
C ILE A 20 28.73 3.02 4.74
N ASP A 21 28.20 2.14 5.59
CA ASP A 21 28.39 2.17 7.03
C ASP A 21 28.26 0.75 7.64
N SER A 22 28.06 0.67 8.96
CA SER A 22 27.96 -0.61 9.68
C SER A 22 26.77 -1.48 9.28
N ASN A 23 25.70 -0.91 8.74
CA ASN A 23 24.47 -1.64 8.39
C ASN A 23 23.94 -1.33 6.99
N THR A 24 24.59 -0.46 6.23
CA THR A 24 24.15 -0.07 4.89
C THR A 24 25.18 -0.50 3.84
N ILE A 25 24.68 -1.18 2.80
CA ILE A 25 25.44 -1.45 1.58
C ILE A 25 24.76 -0.78 0.38
N GLU A 26 25.56 -0.36 -0.58
CA GLU A 26 25.12 0.10 -1.88
C GLU A 26 25.47 -0.95 -2.93
N LEU A 27 24.50 -1.28 -3.78
CA LEU A 27 24.67 -2.06 -5.00
C LEU A 27 24.53 -1.12 -6.19
N TYR A 28 25.64 -0.72 -6.79
CA TYR A 28 25.66 0.14 -7.98
C TYR A 28 25.68 -0.71 -9.25
N ASN A 29 24.70 -0.55 -10.13
CA ASN A 29 24.72 -1.16 -11.46
C ASN A 29 25.28 -0.16 -12.48
N PRO A 30 26.51 -0.37 -12.99
CA PRO A 30 27.18 0.56 -13.90
C PRO A 30 26.54 0.61 -15.29
N PHE A 31 25.80 -0.42 -15.70
CA PHE A 31 25.20 -0.47 -17.03
C PHE A 31 23.95 0.39 -17.18
N ILE A 32 23.23 0.60 -16.07
CA ILE A 32 21.98 1.38 -16.02
C ILE A 32 22.08 2.60 -15.08
N ASP A 33 23.29 2.88 -14.58
CA ASP A 33 23.60 3.97 -13.66
C ASP A 33 22.66 4.06 -12.44
N THR A 34 22.27 2.91 -11.88
CA THR A 34 21.29 2.84 -10.79
C THR A 34 21.94 2.26 -9.54
N SER A 35 21.79 2.95 -8.41
CA SER A 35 22.23 2.49 -7.09
C SER A 35 21.04 2.03 -6.24
N TYR A 36 21.19 0.85 -5.64
CA TYR A 36 20.25 0.31 -4.65
C TYR A 36 20.91 0.34 -3.27
N PHE A 37 20.25 0.96 -2.29
CA PHE A 37 20.73 1.00 -0.91
C PHE A 37 19.96 -0.02 -0.08
N LEU A 38 20.69 -0.93 0.56
CA LEU A 38 20.14 -1.96 1.43
C LEU A 38 20.54 -1.63 2.87
N HIS A 39 19.56 -1.22 3.66
CA HIS A 39 19.70 -0.96 5.08
C HIS A 39 19.35 -2.23 5.87
N GLY A 40 20.35 -2.80 6.53
CA GLY A 40 20.22 -3.97 7.38
C GLY A 40 19.73 -3.60 8.77
N TYR A 41 18.88 -4.45 9.32
CA TYR A 41 18.38 -4.33 10.69
C TYR A 41 18.55 -5.65 11.45
N GLN A 42 18.77 -5.54 12.76
CA GLN A 42 18.79 -6.71 13.63
C GLN A 42 17.36 -7.21 13.85
N ARG A 43 17.08 -8.47 13.49
CA ARG A 43 15.72 -9.06 13.56
C ARG A 43 15.09 -8.93 14.96
N ALA A 44 15.90 -9.05 16.01
CA ALA A 44 15.45 -9.01 17.39
C ALA A 44 14.93 -7.62 17.83
N THR A 45 15.25 -6.56 17.10
CA THR A 45 14.87 -5.17 17.41
C THR A 45 14.26 -4.48 16.20
N PHE A 46 13.82 -5.24 15.20
CA PHE A 46 13.25 -4.67 14.00
C PHE A 46 11.78 -4.34 14.24
N ASP A 47 11.40 -3.11 13.89
CA ASP A 47 10.02 -2.66 13.99
C ASP A 47 9.27 -3.05 12.71
N TYR A 48 8.63 -4.21 12.77
CA TYR A 48 7.79 -4.71 11.67
C TYR A 48 6.53 -3.86 11.49
N ASP A 49 5.99 -3.33 12.59
CA ASP A 49 4.77 -2.53 12.59
C ASP A 49 5.03 -1.19 11.88
N PHE A 50 6.18 -0.57 12.11
CA PHE A 50 6.59 0.64 11.41
C PHE A 50 6.57 0.43 9.89
N VAL A 51 7.18 -0.65 9.40
CA VAL A 51 7.20 -0.95 7.96
C VAL A 51 5.81 -1.23 7.42
N PHE A 52 4.99 -1.94 8.18
CA PHE A 52 3.59 -2.18 7.82
C PHE A 52 2.83 -0.86 7.68
N TYR A 53 2.90 0.02 8.67
CA TYR A 53 2.24 1.33 8.65
C TYR A 53 2.79 2.26 7.56
N ASP A 54 4.09 2.25 7.28
CA ASP A 54 4.68 3.00 6.16
C ASP A 54 4.13 2.53 4.80
N ASN A 55 3.65 1.29 4.74
CA ASN A 55 3.07 0.66 3.54
C ASN A 55 1.55 0.45 3.62
N ILE A 56 0.86 1.09 4.58
CA ILE A 56 -0.58 0.91 4.84
C ILE A 56 -1.46 1.13 3.61
N HIS A 57 -1.00 1.98 2.69
CA HIS A 57 -1.68 2.24 1.43
C HIS A 57 -1.92 0.96 0.62
N TYR A 58 -0.96 0.03 0.61
CA TYR A 58 -1.15 -1.25 -0.07
C TYR A 58 -2.03 -2.20 0.72
N PHE A 59 -1.99 -2.13 2.05
CA PHE A 59 -2.84 -2.93 2.92
C PHE A 59 -4.33 -2.65 2.65
N LEU A 60 -4.72 -1.38 2.51
CA LEU A 60 -6.08 -0.99 2.13
C LEU A 60 -6.55 -1.59 0.80
N GLN A 61 -5.62 -1.97 -0.09
CA GLN A 61 -5.91 -2.55 -1.41
C GLN A 61 -5.90 -4.09 -1.42
N GLU A 62 -5.67 -4.76 -0.29
CA GLU A 62 -5.56 -6.23 -0.25
C GLU A 62 -6.90 -6.95 -0.25
N TYR A 63 -8.02 -6.22 -0.12
CA TYR A 63 -9.37 -6.78 -0.09
C TYR A 63 -10.22 -6.24 -1.25
N GLU A 64 -11.15 -7.05 -1.76
CA GLU A 64 -12.12 -6.63 -2.76
C GLU A 64 -13.05 -5.52 -2.22
N ALA A 65 -13.39 -5.58 -0.94
CA ALA A 65 -14.14 -4.55 -0.23
C ALA A 65 -13.79 -4.54 1.27
N TRP A 66 -14.12 -3.46 1.93
CA TRP A 66 -14.10 -3.28 3.37
C TRP A 66 -15.54 -3.09 3.83
N GLU A 67 -16.10 -4.00 4.61
CA GLU A 67 -17.46 -3.99 5.12
C GLU A 67 -17.51 -3.36 6.51
N LYS A 68 -18.41 -2.41 6.71
CA LYS A 68 -18.63 -1.79 8.02
C LYS A 68 -19.25 -2.79 8.98
N VAL A 69 -18.52 -3.13 10.04
CA VAL A 69 -18.97 -4.08 11.08
C VAL A 69 -19.35 -3.39 12.37
N TYR A 70 -18.94 -2.14 12.55
CA TYR A 70 -19.25 -1.36 13.75
C TYR A 70 -19.36 0.14 13.46
N THR A 71 -20.22 0.81 14.23
CA THR A 71 -20.33 2.25 14.35
C THR A 71 -20.58 2.59 15.81
N SER A 72 -19.84 3.54 16.36
CA SER A 72 -19.96 3.89 17.77
C SER A 72 -21.34 4.46 18.13
N GLU A 73 -21.80 4.17 19.35
CA GLU A 73 -23.03 4.74 19.92
C GLU A 73 -22.88 6.23 20.33
N TYR A 74 -21.66 6.77 20.21
CA TYR A 74 -21.32 8.16 20.45
C TYR A 74 -20.84 8.83 19.17
N GLY A 75 -20.84 10.16 19.18
CA GLY A 75 -20.54 11.00 18.02
C GLY A 75 -21.81 11.68 17.48
N ALA A 76 -21.61 12.71 16.66
CA ALA A 76 -22.70 13.37 15.94
C ALA A 76 -23.06 12.59 14.67
N LEU A 77 -24.36 12.55 14.35
CA LEU A 77 -24.82 11.96 13.09
C LEU A 77 -24.23 12.73 11.90
N ASN A 78 -23.79 12.00 10.89
CA ASN A 78 -23.21 12.53 9.66
C ASN A 78 -23.57 11.63 8.46
N GLU A 79 -23.31 12.11 7.24
CA GLU A 79 -23.72 11.40 6.02
C GLU A 79 -22.95 10.08 5.82
N PHE A 80 -21.70 10.00 6.28
CA PHE A 80 -20.88 8.79 6.22
C PHE A 80 -21.44 7.64 7.07
N ASP A 81 -22.33 7.91 8.03
CA ASP A 81 -23.05 6.88 8.79
C ASP A 81 -23.83 5.91 7.87
N ASN A 82 -24.19 6.34 6.66
CA ASN A 82 -24.90 5.51 5.68
C ASN A 82 -23.98 4.62 4.83
N GLU A 83 -22.66 4.89 4.80
CA GLU A 83 -21.70 4.12 4.00
C GLU A 83 -21.36 2.80 4.70
N ASN A 84 -21.59 1.68 4.02
CA ASN A 84 -21.40 0.34 4.58
C ASN A 84 -20.28 -0.44 3.91
N TYR A 85 -19.87 -0.06 2.69
CA TYR A 85 -18.72 -0.67 2.03
C TYR A 85 -17.77 0.38 1.48
N LEU A 86 -16.46 0.11 1.58
CA LEU A 86 -15.40 0.86 0.92
C LEU A 86 -14.59 -0.08 0.01
N GLN A 87 -14.06 0.44 -1.10
CA GLN A 87 -13.10 -0.28 -1.92
C GLN A 87 -11.97 0.66 -2.33
N PHE A 88 -10.73 0.24 -2.09
CA PHE A 88 -9.53 0.95 -2.52
C PHE A 88 -8.92 0.23 -3.71
N LEU A 89 -8.99 0.86 -4.89
CA LEU A 89 -8.57 0.21 -6.12
C LEU A 89 -7.05 0.21 -6.26
N SER A 90 -6.52 -0.94 -6.69
CA SER A 90 -5.13 -1.09 -7.08
C SER A 90 -4.98 -1.00 -8.61
N GLY A 91 -3.87 -0.42 -9.07
CA GLY A 91 -3.65 -0.15 -10.49
C GLY A 91 -4.26 1.18 -10.95
N GLY A 92 -3.90 1.62 -12.16
CA GLY A 92 -4.27 2.94 -12.66
C GLY A 92 -3.49 4.05 -11.95
N ASN A 93 -4.19 4.98 -11.28
CA ASN A 93 -3.61 6.08 -10.49
C ASN A 93 -3.18 5.67 -9.06
N ASP A 94 -3.50 4.44 -8.62
CA ASP A 94 -3.29 3.94 -7.23
C ASP A 94 -3.86 4.88 -6.16
N SER A 95 -4.96 5.55 -6.47
CA SER A 95 -5.60 6.49 -5.54
C SER A 95 -7.12 6.54 -5.69
N THR A 96 -7.75 5.77 -6.57
CA THR A 96 -9.21 5.73 -6.66
C THR A 96 -9.81 4.89 -5.55
N PHE A 97 -10.89 5.39 -4.94
CA PHE A 97 -11.73 4.60 -4.04
C PHE A 97 -13.20 4.63 -4.51
N ARG A 98 -13.98 3.72 -3.94
CA ARG A 98 -15.44 3.67 -4.07
C ARG A 98 -16.07 3.47 -2.71
N SER A 99 -17.29 3.94 -2.54
CA SER A 99 -18.11 3.65 -1.38
C SER A 99 -19.53 3.25 -1.79
N SER A 100 -20.22 2.54 -0.89
CA SER A 100 -21.57 2.03 -1.12
C SER A 100 -22.39 2.07 0.16
N GLN A 101 -23.68 2.36 -0.01
CA GLN A 101 -24.70 2.33 1.04
C GLN A 101 -25.47 1.01 1.06
N ASP A 102 -25.14 0.06 0.18
CA ASP A 102 -25.73 -1.27 0.19
C ASP A 102 -25.59 -1.94 1.56
N VAL A 103 -26.47 -2.90 1.85
CA VAL A 103 -26.46 -3.65 3.12
C VAL A 103 -26.55 -5.14 2.86
N ASN A 104 -25.88 -5.94 3.69
CA ASN A 104 -25.94 -7.40 3.67
C ASN A 104 -25.57 -8.02 2.31
N VAL A 105 -24.51 -7.52 1.67
CA VAL A 105 -24.04 -8.03 0.38
C VAL A 105 -23.04 -9.16 0.60
N TYR A 106 -23.48 -10.41 0.40
CA TYR A 106 -22.65 -11.60 0.63
C TYR A 106 -21.47 -11.78 -0.34
N ASN A 107 -21.55 -11.20 -1.54
CA ASN A 107 -20.49 -11.33 -2.55
C ASN A 107 -20.05 -9.92 -2.96
N PRO A 108 -18.78 -9.54 -2.75
CA PRO A 108 -18.26 -8.21 -3.08
C PRO A 108 -18.52 -7.78 -4.54
N ASN A 109 -18.59 -8.74 -5.46
CA ASN A 109 -18.89 -8.47 -6.87
C ASN A 109 -20.30 -7.95 -7.14
N ASN A 110 -21.21 -8.11 -6.18
CA ASN A 110 -22.59 -7.66 -6.26
C ASN A 110 -22.83 -6.29 -5.60
N ILE A 111 -21.81 -5.69 -4.98
CA ILE A 111 -21.91 -4.37 -4.36
C ILE A 111 -22.17 -3.33 -5.46
N TYR A 112 -23.22 -2.54 -5.30
CA TYR A 112 -23.45 -1.38 -6.11
C TYR A 112 -22.69 -0.18 -5.54
N TRP A 113 -21.67 0.28 -6.26
CA TRP A 113 -20.85 1.42 -5.84
C TRP A 113 -21.57 2.75 -6.13
N ASP A 114 -22.18 3.32 -5.09
CA ASP A 114 -22.92 4.58 -5.16
C ASP A 114 -22.00 5.77 -5.47
N TYR A 115 -20.79 5.77 -4.90
CA TYR A 115 -19.86 6.88 -5.00
C TYR A 115 -18.47 6.43 -5.42
N THR A 116 -17.74 7.36 -6.05
CA THR A 116 -16.36 7.20 -6.48
C THR A 116 -15.61 8.50 -6.17
N GLY A 117 -14.31 8.37 -5.92
CA GLY A 117 -13.44 9.51 -5.68
C GLY A 117 -11.98 9.13 -5.61
N VAL A 118 -11.18 10.01 -5.00
CA VAL A 118 -9.75 9.82 -4.77
C VAL A 118 -9.46 9.77 -3.27
N TYR A 119 -8.62 8.83 -2.84
CA TYR A 119 -8.20 8.73 -1.44
C TYR A 119 -6.72 9.07 -1.27
N GLY A 120 -6.39 9.62 -0.11
CA GLY A 120 -5.04 9.91 0.32
C GLY A 120 -4.77 9.34 1.71
N VAL A 121 -3.60 8.73 1.89
CA VAL A 121 -3.11 8.32 3.21
C VAL A 121 -1.92 9.19 3.59
N GLY A 122 -2.01 9.80 4.77
CA GLY A 122 -0.98 10.67 5.34
C GLY A 122 -0.44 10.16 6.67
N ASN A 123 0.73 10.68 7.05
CA ASN A 123 1.35 10.39 8.34
C ASN A 123 0.91 11.40 9.39
N VAL A 124 0.65 10.93 10.61
CA VAL A 124 0.44 11.81 11.77
C VAL A 124 1.79 12.14 12.42
N HIS A 125 2.06 13.43 12.63
CA HIS A 125 3.33 13.84 13.22
C HIS A 125 3.46 13.32 14.67
N GLY A 126 4.55 12.62 14.96
CA GLY A 126 4.83 12.09 16.29
C GLY A 126 4.13 10.76 16.61
N ASN A 127 3.39 10.17 15.66
CA ASN A 127 2.80 8.85 15.81
C ASN A 127 2.95 8.04 14.50
N ASP A 128 3.86 7.08 14.50
CA ASP A 128 4.15 6.25 13.32
C ASP A 128 3.06 5.21 13.03
N TYR A 129 2.26 4.86 14.05
CA TYR A 129 1.18 3.86 14.01
C TYR A 129 -0.22 4.47 13.90
N LEU A 130 -0.31 5.77 13.59
CA LEU A 130 -1.57 6.45 13.29
C LEU A 130 -1.44 7.18 11.97
N LYS A 131 -2.44 7.01 11.11
CA LYS A 131 -2.46 7.59 9.78
C LYS A 131 -3.68 8.48 9.62
N THR A 132 -3.64 9.34 8.62
CA THR A 132 -4.82 10.08 8.19
C THR A 132 -5.33 9.45 6.90
N LEU A 133 -6.64 9.24 6.80
CA LEU A 133 -7.30 8.86 5.56
C LEU A 133 -8.20 10.01 5.13
N THR A 134 -8.01 10.48 3.90
CA THR A 134 -8.88 11.48 3.28
C THR A 134 -9.60 10.85 2.10
N LEU A 135 -10.92 10.97 2.07
CA LEU A 135 -11.78 10.54 0.97
C LEU A 135 -12.30 11.79 0.25
N ASP A 136 -11.81 12.04 -0.95
CA ASP A 136 -12.21 13.16 -1.81
C ASP A 136 -13.23 12.66 -2.84
N TYR A 137 -14.51 12.93 -2.60
CA TYR A 137 -15.61 12.47 -3.43
C TYR A 137 -15.76 13.34 -4.69
N ASP A 138 -16.03 12.73 -5.85
CA ASP A 138 -16.09 13.46 -7.13
C ASP A 138 -17.13 14.61 -7.17
N PHE A 139 -18.19 14.52 -6.35
CA PHE A 139 -19.33 15.46 -6.35
C PHE A 139 -19.74 15.97 -4.97
N PHE A 140 -19.05 15.55 -3.90
CA PHE A 140 -19.41 15.85 -2.51
C PHE A 140 -18.21 16.41 -1.75
N ASP A 141 -18.45 16.84 -0.51
CA ASP A 141 -17.38 17.30 0.38
C ASP A 141 -16.46 16.14 0.78
N ASN A 142 -15.23 16.48 1.15
CA ASN A 142 -14.22 15.51 1.53
C ASN A 142 -14.47 14.99 2.95
N GLU A 143 -14.25 13.70 3.16
CA GLU A 143 -14.23 13.11 4.49
C GLU A 143 -12.80 12.89 5.00
N PHE A 144 -12.61 13.11 6.29
CA PHE A 144 -11.32 13.02 6.95
C PHE A 144 -11.38 12.11 8.17
N PHE A 145 -10.52 11.10 8.20
CA PHE A 145 -10.44 10.13 9.29
C PHE A 145 -9.02 10.01 9.82
N GLU A 146 -8.91 9.68 11.10
CA GLU A 146 -7.75 9.00 11.64
C GLU A 146 -7.91 7.50 11.41
N LEU A 147 -6.93 6.88 10.78
CA LEU A 147 -6.89 5.47 10.40
C LEU A 147 -5.92 4.72 11.32
N SER A 148 -6.42 3.68 11.98
CA SER A 148 -5.64 2.71 12.74
C SER A 148 -5.99 1.29 12.28
N VAL A 149 -5.08 0.33 12.55
CA VAL A 149 -5.28 -1.08 12.22
C VAL A 149 -5.46 -1.87 13.51
N ILE A 150 -6.60 -2.54 13.64
CA ILE A 150 -6.90 -3.40 14.79
C ILE A 150 -6.20 -4.75 14.61
N ASN A 151 -6.29 -5.33 13.41
CA ASN A 151 -5.61 -6.55 13.00
C ASN A 151 -5.55 -6.64 11.46
N ASP A 152 -4.99 -7.74 10.94
CA ASP A 152 -4.79 -7.96 9.51
C ASP A 152 -6.07 -7.91 8.66
N GLU A 153 -7.24 -8.02 9.28
CA GLU A 153 -8.54 -8.02 8.59
C GLU A 153 -9.42 -6.83 8.98
N VAL A 154 -9.06 -6.05 10.01
CA VAL A 154 -9.94 -4.98 10.55
C VAL A 154 -9.20 -3.66 10.71
N ILE A 155 -9.77 -2.61 10.13
CA ILE A 155 -9.34 -1.22 10.29
C ILE A 155 -10.36 -0.44 11.11
N GLU A 156 -9.86 0.57 11.82
CA GLU A 156 -10.69 1.55 12.53
C GLU A 156 -10.51 2.93 11.88
N LEU A 157 -11.64 3.59 11.64
CA LEU A 157 -11.71 4.95 11.13
C LEU A 157 -12.39 5.83 12.18
N TYR A 158 -11.61 6.72 12.79
CA TYR A 158 -12.15 7.74 13.69
C TYR A 158 -12.41 9.03 12.89
N HIS A 159 -13.64 9.52 12.93
CA HIS A 159 -14.06 10.75 12.27
C HIS A 159 -13.99 11.95 13.23
N PRO A 160 -12.96 12.82 13.15
CA PRO A 160 -12.69 13.80 14.20
C PRO A 160 -13.75 14.89 14.33
N ASN A 161 -14.46 15.20 13.24
CA ASN A 161 -15.48 16.25 13.23
C ASN A 161 -16.76 15.83 13.97
N SER A 162 -17.17 14.57 13.81
CA SER A 162 -18.35 14.05 14.53
C SER A 162 -17.99 13.39 15.86
N GLY A 163 -16.76 12.91 16.01
CA GLY A 163 -16.35 12.05 17.11
C GLY A 163 -16.84 10.61 16.99
N THR A 164 -17.30 10.18 15.79
CA THR A 164 -17.78 8.82 15.53
C THR A 164 -16.60 7.90 15.18
N VAL A 165 -16.65 6.65 15.65
CA VAL A 165 -15.71 5.58 15.29
C VAL A 165 -16.44 4.56 14.43
N TYR A 166 -15.80 4.12 13.35
CA TYR A 166 -16.25 3.04 12.50
C TYR A 166 -15.20 1.94 12.45
N GLU A 167 -15.61 0.69 12.42
CA GLU A 167 -14.71 -0.43 12.09
C GLU A 167 -15.14 -1.07 10.79
N PHE A 168 -14.16 -1.39 9.96
CA PHE A 168 -14.37 -2.07 8.70
C PHE A 168 -13.55 -3.34 8.63
N GLU A 169 -14.19 -4.44 8.25
CA GLU A 169 -13.60 -5.76 8.06
C GLU A 169 -13.36 -6.03 6.56
N GLY A 170 -12.19 -6.55 6.21
CA GLY A 170 -11.80 -6.88 4.85
C GLY A 170 -12.53 -8.11 4.32
N VAL A 171 -13.22 -7.96 3.19
CA VAL A 171 -13.95 -9.04 2.51
C VAL A 171 -13.33 -9.30 1.14
N GLY A 172 -13.12 -10.58 0.82
CA GLY A 172 -12.56 -11.00 -0.46
C GLY A 172 -11.08 -10.69 -0.59
N TYR A 173 -10.24 -11.32 0.25
CA TYR A 173 -8.79 -11.16 0.18
C TYR A 173 -8.23 -11.47 -1.23
N ILE A 174 -7.50 -10.51 -1.79
CA ILE A 174 -6.93 -10.56 -3.13
C ILE A 174 -5.56 -11.23 -3.06
N GLN A 175 -5.53 -12.52 -3.40
CA GLN A 175 -4.29 -13.28 -3.41
C GLN A 175 -3.45 -12.97 -4.66
N TYR A 176 -2.26 -12.39 -4.46
CA TYR A 176 -1.28 -12.21 -5.53
C TYR A 176 -0.39 -13.45 -5.66
N LEU A 177 -0.80 -14.39 -6.51
CA LEU A 177 0.04 -15.52 -6.87
C LEU A 177 1.01 -15.14 -8.00
N ARG A 178 2.27 -15.56 -7.87
CA ARG A 178 3.20 -15.51 -9.01
C ARG A 178 2.76 -16.57 -9.99
N GLU A 179 2.28 -16.15 -11.16
CA GLU A 179 2.06 -17.06 -12.27
C GLU A 179 3.41 -17.54 -12.80
N SER A 180 3.55 -18.86 -12.97
CA SER A 180 4.71 -19.46 -13.62
C SER A 180 4.30 -20.31 -14.79
N ASP A 181 5.13 -20.36 -15.83
CA ASP A 181 4.99 -21.36 -16.90
C ASP A 181 5.24 -22.79 -16.38
N THR A 182 5.03 -23.79 -17.24
CA THR A 182 5.25 -25.21 -16.92
C THR A 182 6.69 -25.55 -16.55
N THR A 183 7.64 -24.63 -16.75
CA THR A 183 9.04 -24.77 -16.36
C THR A 183 9.39 -24.01 -15.07
N GLY A 184 8.40 -23.39 -14.43
CA GLY A 184 8.58 -22.62 -13.19
C GLY A 184 9.09 -21.20 -13.40
N LYS A 185 9.17 -20.69 -14.64
CA LYS A 185 9.54 -19.30 -14.90
C LYS A 185 8.33 -18.39 -14.70
N VAL A 186 8.51 -17.31 -13.94
CA VAL A 186 7.49 -16.27 -13.72
C VAL A 186 7.05 -15.66 -15.04
N THR A 187 5.75 -15.70 -15.31
CA THR A 187 5.13 -15.10 -16.49
C THR A 187 5.13 -13.58 -16.34
N LYS A 188 5.90 -12.86 -17.18
CA LYS A 188 5.88 -11.39 -17.21
C LYS A 188 4.63 -10.91 -17.95
N HIS A 189 3.70 -10.28 -17.24
CA HIS A 189 2.59 -9.53 -17.84
C HIS A 189 3.09 -8.13 -18.24
N LEU A 190 3.65 -7.99 -19.44
CA LEU A 190 4.18 -6.71 -19.96
C LEU A 190 3.08 -5.65 -20.12
N ASP A 191 1.83 -6.08 -20.36
CA ASP A 191 0.71 -5.20 -20.66
C ASP A 191 -0.14 -4.83 -19.43
N LYS A 192 0.17 -5.39 -18.25
CA LYS A 192 -0.54 -5.06 -17.01
C LYS A 192 0.28 -4.07 -16.19
N PRO A 193 -0.32 -2.95 -15.75
CA PRO A 193 0.37 -2.01 -14.87
C PRO A 193 0.78 -2.71 -13.56
N LYS A 194 1.95 -2.35 -13.03
CA LYS A 194 2.38 -2.83 -11.71
C LYS A 194 1.36 -2.38 -10.67
N VAL A 195 0.88 -3.36 -9.89
CA VAL A 195 -0.11 -3.16 -8.82
C VAL A 195 0.51 -2.42 -7.63
N ARG A 196 1.77 -2.74 -7.29
CA ARG A 196 2.51 -2.06 -6.21
C ARG A 196 3.62 -1.21 -6.82
N LYS A 197 3.39 0.10 -6.92
CA LYS A 197 4.36 1.07 -7.46
C LYS A 197 5.08 1.79 -6.33
N GLN A 198 6.40 1.87 -6.41
CA GLN A 198 7.20 2.68 -5.48
C GLN A 198 6.72 4.13 -5.49
N LYS A 199 6.31 4.64 -4.32
CA LYS A 199 5.87 6.03 -4.15
C LYS A 199 6.97 6.99 -3.67
N THR A 200 8.11 6.46 -3.20
CA THR A 200 9.23 7.28 -2.73
C THR A 200 9.88 8.05 -3.89
N PRO A 201 10.26 9.33 -3.68
CA PRO A 201 10.91 10.13 -4.70
C PRO A 201 12.27 9.52 -5.08
N LYS A 202 12.54 9.42 -6.38
CA LYS A 202 13.85 9.02 -6.89
C LYS A 202 14.85 10.15 -6.66
N LYS A 203 16.07 9.78 -6.28
CA LYS A 203 17.20 10.70 -6.11
C LYS A 203 18.23 10.42 -7.19
N ASP A 204 18.89 11.48 -7.64
CA ASP A 204 19.98 11.35 -8.60
C ASP A 204 21.12 10.51 -8.01
N ASN A 205 21.73 9.69 -8.87
CA ASN A 205 22.85 8.86 -8.47
C ASN A 205 24.13 9.69 -8.46
N PRO A 206 24.82 9.87 -7.31
CA PRO A 206 26.07 10.62 -7.26
C PRO A 206 27.28 9.80 -7.73
N ARG A 207 27.11 8.53 -8.08
CA ARG A 207 28.21 7.65 -8.53
C ARG A 207 28.61 7.96 -9.97
N GLU A 208 29.91 7.80 -10.24
CA GLU A 208 30.44 7.78 -11.59
C GLU A 208 30.79 6.34 -11.98
N ASN A 209 30.42 5.93 -13.20
CA ASN A 209 30.73 4.61 -13.70
C ASN A 209 32.25 4.46 -13.93
N THR A 210 32.89 3.57 -13.17
CA THR A 210 34.32 3.26 -13.31
C THR A 210 34.61 2.01 -14.15
N ARG A 211 33.58 1.32 -14.63
CA ARG A 211 33.72 0.13 -15.48
C ARG A 211 33.81 0.53 -16.95
N SER A 212 34.89 0.11 -17.60
CA SER A 212 35.16 0.28 -19.04
C SER A 212 34.54 -0.83 -19.87
#